data_AF-A0A8S2RHF2-F1
#
_entry.id   AF-A0A8S2RHF2-F1
#
_cell.length_a   1.000
_cell.length_b   1.000
_cell.length_c   1.000
_cell.angle_alpha   90.00
_cell.angle_beta   90.00
_cell.angle_gamma   90.00
#
_symmetry.space_group_name_H-M   'P 1'
#
loop_
_entity.id
_entity.type
_entity.pdbx_description
1 polymer ?
#
loop_
_entity_poly.entity_id
_entity_poly.type
_entity_poly.pdbx_seq_one_letter_code
_entity_poly.pdbx_strand_id
1 'polypeptide(L)'
;MTLNGNTTRSENIADIAGTELAFLAYKQWLKVHGDEHRLPLLDRYNSEQMFFIAFSQIWCGNYLNERLRKDIRDMIHTPFRYR
;
A
#
# COMPACT_ATOMS: atom_id res chain seq x y z
N MET A 1 -17.35 -9.59 11.22
CA MET A 1 -17.25 -9.71 9.75
C MET A 1 -15.88 -10.28 9.46
N THR A 2 -15.79 -11.28 8.60
CA THR A 2 -14.53 -12.01 8.34
C THR A 2 -14.20 -11.88 6.85
N LEU A 3 -12.96 -11.55 6.51
CA LEU A 3 -12.49 -11.47 5.12
C LEU A 3 -12.35 -12.87 4.54
N ASN A 4 -12.73 -13.04 3.28
CA ASN A 4 -12.51 -14.30 2.55
C ASN A 4 -11.17 -14.24 1.79
N GLY A 5 -10.13 -14.79 2.40
CA GLY A 5 -8.79 -14.81 1.81
C GLY A 5 -8.68 -15.61 0.51
N ASN A 6 -9.61 -16.52 0.20
CA ASN A 6 -9.61 -17.22 -1.09
C ASN A 6 -10.10 -16.30 -2.22
N THR A 7 -11.13 -15.47 -1.96
CA THR A 7 -11.67 -14.53 -2.95
C THR A 7 -10.69 -13.41 -3.25
N THR A 8 -9.99 -12.88 -2.23
CA THR A 8 -9.08 -11.74 -2.40
C THR A 8 -7.63 -12.13 -2.70
N ARG A 9 -7.33 -13.43 -2.79
CA ARG A 9 -5.96 -13.95 -2.88
C ARG A 9 -5.15 -13.36 -4.04
N SER A 10 -5.72 -13.29 -5.23
CA SER A 10 -5.00 -12.81 -6.42
C SER A 10 -4.60 -11.35 -6.26
N GLU A 11 -5.50 -10.52 -5.76
CA GLU A 11 -5.26 -9.09 -5.53
C GLU A 11 -4.29 -8.86 -4.37
N ASN A 12 -4.40 -9.63 -3.29
CA ASN A 12 -3.44 -9.56 -2.19
C ASN A 12 -2.03 -9.93 -2.66
N ILE A 13 -1.89 -10.94 -3.52
CA ILE A 13 -0.59 -11.30 -4.11
C ILE A 13 -0.07 -10.16 -4.99
N ALA A 14 -0.95 -9.55 -5.81
CA ALA A 14 -0.58 -8.43 -6.67
C ALA A 14 -0.12 -7.21 -5.86
N ASP A 15 -0.82 -6.86 -4.79
CA ASP A 15 -0.47 -5.74 -3.90
C ASP A 15 0.89 -5.97 -3.23
N ILE A 16 1.11 -7.16 -2.66
CA ILE A 16 2.38 -7.50 -1.99
C ILE A 16 3.52 -7.49 -3.02
N ALA A 17 3.39 -8.26 -4.10
CA ALA A 17 4.45 -8.39 -5.09
C ALA A 17 4.74 -7.07 -5.81
N GLY A 18 3.70 -6.30 -6.15
CA GLY A 18 3.84 -4.99 -6.79
C GLY A 18 4.58 -4.00 -5.88
N THR A 19 4.24 -3.98 -4.59
CA THR A 19 4.90 -3.10 -3.61
C THR A 19 6.35 -3.49 -3.39
N GLU A 20 6.65 -4.79 -3.27
CA GLU A 20 8.02 -5.30 -3.14
C GLU A 20 8.87 -4.94 -4.37
N LEU A 21 8.35 -5.18 -5.57
CA LEU A 21 9.06 -4.86 -6.82
C LEU A 21 9.29 -3.36 -6.98
N ALA A 22 8.28 -2.52 -6.67
CA ALA A 22 8.41 -1.07 -6.71
C ALA A 22 9.46 -0.56 -5.71
N PHE A 23 9.47 -1.11 -4.49
CA PHE A 23 10.46 -0.74 -3.48
C PHE A 23 11.87 -1.16 -3.87
N LEU A 24 12.04 -2.36 -4.43
CA LEU A 24 13.34 -2.82 -4.95
C LEU A 24 13.84 -1.92 -6.09
N ALA A 25 12.95 -1.54 -7.02
CA ALA A 25 13.29 -0.61 -8.10
C ALA A 25 13.72 0.75 -7.56
N TYR A 26 13.02 1.27 -6.54
CA TYR A 26 13.36 2.53 -5.90
C TYR A 26 14.72 2.46 -5.18
N LYS A 27 15.00 1.39 -4.42
CA LYS A 27 16.33 1.17 -3.82
C LYS A 27 17.44 1.12 -4.86
N GLN A 28 17.19 0.48 -6.00
CA GLN A 28 18.16 0.45 -7.09
C GLN A 28 18.37 1.83 -7.71
N TRP A 29 17.32 2.63 -7.83
CA TRP A 29 17.40 4.01 -8.28
C TRP A 29 18.24 4.87 -7.34
N LEU A 30 18.02 4.78 -6.01
CA LEU A 30 18.81 5.49 -5.00
C LEU A 30 20.30 5.11 -5.04
N LYS A 31 20.62 3.84 -5.30
CA LYS A 31 22.03 3.41 -5.46
C LYS A 31 22.75 4.09 -6.63
N VAL A 32 22.01 4.40 -7.71
CA VAL A 32 22.57 5.01 -8.93
C VAL A 32 22.61 6.54 -8.82
N HIS A 33 21.61 7.14 -8.20
CA HIS A 33 21.42 8.60 -8.19
C HIS A 33 21.77 9.27 -6.86
N GLY A 34 22.03 8.48 -5.81
CA GLY A 34 22.23 8.98 -4.45
C GLY A 34 20.90 9.17 -3.70
N ASP A 35 21.03 9.59 -2.44
CA ASP A 35 19.88 9.87 -1.58
C ASP A 35 19.15 11.15 -2.01
N GLU A 36 17.82 11.11 -1.96
CA GLU A 36 16.99 12.29 -2.21
C GLU A 36 16.98 13.24 -1.01
N HIS A 37 16.75 14.53 -1.28
CA HIS A 37 16.51 15.49 -0.21
C HIS A 37 15.23 15.14 0.54
N ARG A 38 15.30 15.21 1.87
CA ARG A 38 14.13 14.97 2.71
C ARG A 38 13.10 16.08 2.53
N LEU A 39 11.83 15.71 2.60
CA LEU A 39 10.73 16.67 2.49
C LEU A 39 10.72 17.61 3.71
N PRO A 40 10.52 18.93 3.51
CA PRO A 40 10.31 19.86 4.61
C PRO A 40 9.16 19.40 5.52
N LEU A 41 9.30 19.59 6.83
CA LEU A 41 8.33 19.19 7.86
C LEU A 41 8.15 17.67 8.06
N LEU A 42 8.80 16.83 7.24
CA LEU A 42 8.81 15.37 7.35
C LEU A 42 10.25 14.80 7.37
N ASP A 43 11.22 15.65 7.70
CA ASP A 43 12.66 15.37 7.69
C ASP A 43 13.12 14.30 8.68
N ARG A 44 12.25 13.91 9.62
CA ARG A 44 12.45 12.74 10.49
C ARG A 44 12.37 11.40 9.76
N TYR A 45 11.79 11.37 8.55
CA TYR A 45 11.67 10.17 7.74
C TYR A 45 12.73 10.15 6.64
N ASN A 46 13.35 9.00 6.42
CA ASN A 46 14.22 8.80 5.27
C ASN A 46 13.42 8.45 4.01
N SER A 47 14.07 8.46 2.85
CA SER A 47 13.49 8.16 1.54
C SER A 47 12.74 6.83 1.49
N GLU A 48 13.31 5.77 2.08
CA GLU A 48 12.67 4.44 2.14
C GLU A 48 11.39 4.45 3.00
N GLN A 49 11.38 5.16 4.13
CA GLN A 49 10.18 5.33 4.96
C GLN A 49 9.12 6.16 4.25
N MET A 50 9.54 7.22 3.57
CA MET A 50 8.65 8.07 2.78
C MET A 50 7.98 7.32 1.63
N PHE A 51 8.66 6.36 1.01
CA PHE A 51 8.06 5.45 0.03
C PHE A 51 6.82 4.74 0.61
N PHE A 52 6.95 4.14 1.79
CA PHE A 52 5.83 3.42 2.41
C PHE A 52 4.73 4.35 2.93
N ILE A 53 5.09 5.55 3.41
CA ILE A 53 4.10 6.57 3.79
C ILE A 53 3.28 6.98 2.57
N ALA A 54 3.93 7.27 1.44
CA ALA A 54 3.28 7.65 0.20
C ALA A 54 2.41 6.51 -0.35
N PHE A 55 2.92 5.27 -0.37
CA PHE A 55 2.14 4.08 -0.75
C PHE A 55 0.88 3.93 0.11
N SER A 56 0.99 4.03 1.43
CA SER A 56 -0.14 3.84 2.35
C SER A 56 -1.21 4.92 2.19
N GLN A 57 -0.83 6.14 1.77
CA GLN A 57 -1.78 7.22 1.54
C GLN A 57 -2.74 6.95 0.37
N ILE A 58 -2.35 6.12 -0.61
CA ILE A 58 -3.22 5.70 -1.71
C ILE A 58 -4.45 4.95 -1.17
N TRP A 59 -4.30 4.25 -0.05
CA TRP A 59 -5.35 3.47 0.61
C TRP A 59 -6.07 4.22 1.73
N CYS A 60 -5.81 5.51 1.91
CA CYS A 60 -6.56 6.31 2.88
C CYS A 60 -8.03 6.45 2.45
N GLY A 61 -8.93 5.83 3.20
CA GLY A 61 -10.36 5.89 2.95
C GLY A 61 -11.18 5.27 4.08
N ASN A 62 -12.46 5.60 4.14
CA ASN A 62 -13.40 5.06 5.10
C ASN A 62 -14.58 4.39 4.38
N TYR A 63 -15.21 3.43 5.07
CA TYR A 63 -16.39 2.73 4.57
C TYR A 63 -17.61 3.06 5.42
N LEU A 64 -18.76 3.25 4.76
CA LEU A 64 -20.06 3.07 5.42
C LEU A 64 -20.21 1.58 5.76
N ASN A 65 -20.77 1.27 6.93
CA ASN A 65 -20.91 -0.11 7.40
C ASN A 65 -21.66 -1.03 6.41
N GLU A 66 -22.69 -0.51 5.74
CA GLU A 66 -23.43 -1.24 4.72
C GLU A 66 -22.59 -1.54 3.48
N ARG A 67 -21.79 -0.55 3.05
CA ARG A 67 -20.86 -0.71 1.93
C ARG A 67 -19.76 -1.72 2.28
N LEU A 68 -19.19 -1.65 3.48
CA LEU A 68 -18.18 -2.61 3.95
C LEU A 68 -18.72 -4.05 3.94
N ARG A 69 -19.96 -4.25 4.42
CA ARG A 69 -20.60 -5.56 4.39
C ARG A 69 -20.77 -6.10 2.97
N LYS A 70 -21.14 -5.23 2.03
CA LYS A 70 -21.27 -5.60 0.61
C LYS A 70 -19.92 -5.96 0.01
N ASP A 71 -18.91 -5.11 0.22
CA ASP A 71 -17.59 -5.30 -0.39
C ASP A 71 -16.89 -6.56 0.14
N ILE A 72 -17.01 -6.86 1.44
CA ILE A 72 -16.46 -8.10 2.01
C ILE A 72 -17.05 -9.36 1.35
N ARG A 73 -18.30 -9.31 0.86
CA ARG A 73 -18.96 -10.45 0.20
C ARG A 73 -18.67 -10.50 -1.30
N ASP A 74 -18.70 -9.35 -1.95
CA ASP A 74 -18.86 -9.28 -3.40
C ASP A 74 -17.58 -8.82 -4.14
N MET A 75 -16.63 -8.16 -3.45
CA MET A 75 -15.43 -7.63 -4.10
C MET A 75 -14.24 -8.58 -4.02
N ILE A 76 -13.42 -8.55 -5.07
CA ILE A 76 -12.15 -9.29 -5.16
C ILE A 76 -10.98 -8.56 -4.47
N HIS A 77 -11.13 -7.27 -4.17
CA HIS A 77 -10.13 -6.51 -3.45
C HIS A 77 -10.43 -6.49 -1.96
N THR A 78 -9.39 -6.64 -1.17
CA THR A 78 -9.44 -6.44 0.29
C THR A 78 -9.77 -4.97 0.61
N PRO A 79 -10.58 -4.65 1.65
CA PRO A 79 -10.89 -3.26 2.00
C PRO A 79 -9.63 -2.45 2.30
N PHE A 80 -9.65 -1.15 1.99
CA PHE A 80 -8.45 -0.30 1.95
C PHE A 80 -7.50 -0.44 3.16
N ARG A 81 -8.04 -0.51 4.39
CA ARG A 81 -7.24 -0.62 5.63
C ARG A 81 -6.37 -1.89 5.72
N TYR A 82 -6.70 -2.92 4.96
CA TYR A 82 -6.03 -4.23 5.02
C TYR A 82 -5.23 -4.53 3.74
N ARG A 83 -5.08 -3.54 2.86
CA ARG A 83 -4.17 -3.59 1.71
C ARG A 83 -2.83 -2.96 2.08
#